data_AF-A0ABD6EQP9-F1
#
_entry.id   AF-A0ABD6EQP9-F1
#
_cell.length_a   1.000
_cell.length_b   1.000
_cell.length_c   1.000
_cell.angle_alpha   90.00
_cell.angle_beta   90.00
_cell.angle_gamma   90.00
#
_symmetry.space_group_name_H-M   'P 1'
#
loop_
_entity.id
_entity.type
_entity.pdbx_description
1 polymer ?
#
loop_
_entity_poly.entity_id
_entity_poly.type
_entity_poly.pdbx_seq_one_letter_code
_entity_poly.pdbx_strand_id
1 'polypeptide(L)'
;MEPLCCLSSCTVREGCHTIIVFELIYVIITIVTISVRVRDDHESTSATVTSIPQPSFSNALASAAQSHIFVIPMGVFDTVMICMAYTLARGISCFDREKVHLHLVFSYIALIFNVVYGMFCAAIIIITFADHLNVKAIILLTCCTFQSLSQFWAISILKSCKDYFLLLRTLVTMAEEIKP
;
A
#
# COMPACT_ATOMS: atom_id res chain seq x y z
N MET A 1 -11.52 3.75 36.29
CA MET A 1 -10.28 3.52 35.52
C MET A 1 -10.29 4.40 34.26
N GLU A 2 -10.43 5.73 34.42
CA GLU A 2 -10.68 6.66 33.31
C GLU A 2 -9.62 7.77 33.06
N PRO A 3 -8.38 7.78 33.60
CA PRO A 3 -7.42 8.83 33.23
C PRO A 3 -6.45 8.46 32.08
N LEU A 4 -6.52 7.25 31.50
CA LEU A 4 -5.64 6.86 30.37
C LEU A 4 -6.13 7.34 28.99
N CYS A 5 -7.32 7.95 28.93
CA CYS A 5 -7.82 8.71 27.77
C CYS A 5 -7.13 10.08 27.61
N CYS A 6 -5.82 10.15 27.86
CA CYS A 6 -5.04 11.32 27.49
C CYS A 6 -5.10 11.49 25.97
N LEU A 7 -5.22 12.74 25.51
CA LEU A 7 -5.20 13.18 24.10
C LEU A 7 -4.27 12.34 23.20
N SER A 8 -3.11 11.95 23.72
CA SER A 8 -2.12 11.08 23.06
C SER A 8 -2.64 9.68 22.65
N SER A 9 -3.43 9.02 23.50
CA SER A 9 -4.01 7.70 23.19
C SER A 9 -5.01 7.77 22.05
N CYS A 10 -5.88 8.80 22.07
CA CYS A 10 -6.82 9.07 20.98
C CYS A 10 -6.09 9.42 19.69
N THR A 11 -5.08 10.30 19.74
CA THR A 11 -4.29 10.68 18.56
C THR A 11 -3.59 9.49 17.91
N VAL A 12 -3.00 8.60 18.71
CA VAL A 12 -2.34 7.38 18.18
C VAL A 12 -3.37 6.42 17.57
N ARG A 13 -4.52 6.22 18.22
CA ARG A 13 -5.57 5.34 17.72
C ARG A 13 -6.21 5.85 16.43
N GLU A 14 -6.57 7.12 16.39
CA GLU A 14 -7.12 7.79 15.20
C GLU A 14 -6.08 7.85 14.07
N GLY A 15 -4.80 8.04 14.39
CA GLY A 15 -3.71 7.96 13.43
C GLY A 15 -3.63 6.59 12.77
N CYS A 16 -3.65 5.51 13.56
CA CYS A 16 -3.65 4.15 13.02
C CYS A 16 -4.92 3.81 12.24
N HIS A 17 -6.09 4.35 12.63
CA HIS A 17 -7.33 4.19 11.86
C HIS A 17 -7.26 4.93 10.51
N THR A 18 -6.65 6.12 10.49
CA THR A 18 -6.45 6.90 9.26
C THR A 18 -5.54 6.16 8.27
N ILE A 19 -4.50 5.48 8.75
CA ILE A 19 -3.65 4.62 7.92
C ILE A 19 -4.50 3.55 7.21
N ILE A 20 -5.32 2.82 7.97
CA ILE A 20 -6.22 1.79 7.42
C ILE A 20 -7.10 2.37 6.32
N VAL A 21 -7.69 3.55 6.55
CA VAL A 21 -8.54 4.21 5.57
C VAL A 21 -7.76 4.57 4.30
N PHE A 22 -6.56 5.12 4.41
CA PHE A 22 -5.73 5.42 3.25
C PHE A 22 -5.33 4.18 2.46
N GLU A 23 -4.98 3.09 3.14
CA GLU A 23 -4.65 1.82 2.49
C GLU A 23 -5.85 1.23 1.73
N LEU A 24 -7.06 1.30 2.31
CA LEU A 24 -8.28 0.83 1.64
C LEU A 24 -8.65 1.71 0.45
N ILE A 25 -8.51 3.04 0.55
CA ILE A 25 -8.75 3.95 -0.58
C ILE A 25 -7.78 3.64 -1.72
N TYR A 26 -6.49 3.45 -1.41
CA TYR A 26 -5.49 3.03 -2.39
C TYR A 26 -5.92 1.76 -3.11
N VAL A 27 -6.26 0.70 -2.35
CA VAL A 27 -6.69 -0.59 -2.89
C VAL A 27 -7.93 -0.45 -3.78
N ILE A 28 -8.89 0.39 -3.42
CA ILE A 28 -10.08 0.63 -4.26
C ILE A 28 -9.68 1.25 -5.61
N ILE A 29 -8.80 2.26 -5.60
CA ILE A 29 -8.34 2.94 -6.81
C ILE A 29 -7.56 1.97 -7.71
N THR A 30 -6.70 1.13 -7.12
CA THR A 30 -5.87 0.17 -7.86
C THR A 30 -6.72 -0.95 -8.45
N ILE A 31 -7.68 -1.51 -7.71
CA ILE A 31 -8.64 -2.50 -8.22
C ILE A 31 -9.46 -1.94 -9.39
N VAL A 32 -9.96 -0.70 -9.29
CA VAL A 32 -10.69 -0.07 -10.40
C VAL A 32 -9.78 0.08 -11.63
N THR A 33 -8.54 0.51 -11.42
CA THR A 33 -7.56 0.68 -12.51
C THR A 33 -7.23 -0.66 -13.19
N ILE A 34 -7.05 -1.72 -12.40
CA ILE A 34 -6.82 -3.09 -12.87
C ILE A 34 -8.03 -3.60 -13.66
N SER A 35 -9.24 -3.41 -13.13
CA SER A 35 -10.48 -3.89 -13.75
C SER A 35 -10.72 -3.25 -15.13
N VAL A 36 -10.46 -1.95 -15.25
CA VAL A 36 -10.52 -1.24 -16.54
C VAL A 36 -9.49 -1.78 -17.53
N ARG A 37 -8.25 -2.04 -17.09
CA ARG A 37 -7.22 -2.64 -17.96
C ARG A 37 -7.61 -4.03 -18.46
N VAL A 38 -8.05 -4.92 -17.56
CA VAL A 38 -8.46 -6.29 -17.92
C VAL A 38 -9.61 -6.28 -18.94
N ARG A 39 -10.58 -5.35 -18.80
CA ARG A 39 -11.68 -5.21 -19.75
C ARG A 39 -11.20 -4.79 -21.14
N ASP A 40 -10.32 -3.80 -21.20
CA ASP A 40 -9.82 -3.27 -22.48
C ASP A 40 -8.90 -4.28 -23.21
N ASP A 41 -8.18 -5.12 -22.46
CA ASP A 41 -7.38 -6.23 -23.01
C ASP A 41 -8.26 -7.33 -23.62
N HIS A 42 -9.41 -7.64 -23.00
CA HIS A 42 -10.37 -8.61 -23.55
C HIS A 42 -10.97 -8.13 -24.87
N GLU A 43 -11.22 -6.82 -25.02
CA GLU A 43 -11.70 -6.23 -26.26
C GLU A 43 -10.62 -6.23 -27.36
N SER A 44 -9.36 -5.97 -26.99
CA SER A 44 -8.21 -5.91 -27.91
C SER A 44 -7.72 -7.29 -28.37
N THR A 45 -7.85 -8.32 -27.52
CA THR A 45 -7.46 -9.71 -27.84
C THR A 45 -8.31 -10.30 -28.97
N SER A 46 -9.55 -9.82 -29.15
CA SER A 46 -10.40 -10.24 -30.27
C SER A 46 -10.02 -9.59 -31.61
N ALA A 47 -9.13 -8.59 -31.63
CA ALA A 47 -8.86 -7.75 -32.80
C ALA A 47 -7.47 -7.90 -33.43
N THR A 48 -6.47 -8.52 -32.77
CA THR A 48 -5.08 -8.41 -33.24
C THR A 48 -4.28 -9.72 -33.14
N VAL A 49 -4.51 -10.64 -34.08
CA VAL A 49 -3.57 -11.72 -34.43
C VAL A 49 -2.83 -11.30 -35.71
N THR A 50 -2.02 -10.24 -35.69
CA THR A 50 -1.03 -9.95 -36.73
C THR A 50 -0.20 -8.73 -36.36
N SER A 51 0.97 -8.95 -35.77
CA SER A 51 2.24 -8.28 -36.12
C SER A 51 3.27 -8.56 -35.02
N ILE A 52 4.41 -9.11 -35.42
CA ILE A 52 5.57 -9.35 -34.54
C ILE A 52 6.44 -8.09 -34.62
N PRO A 53 6.55 -7.27 -33.56
CA PRO A 53 7.40 -6.09 -33.59
C PRO A 53 8.87 -6.47 -33.33
N GLN A 54 9.78 -5.74 -33.98
CA GLN A 54 11.23 -5.82 -33.81
C GLN A 54 11.67 -5.61 -32.34
N PRO A 55 12.77 -6.26 -31.88
CA PRO A 55 13.19 -6.27 -30.49
C PRO A 55 13.98 -5.00 -30.14
N SER A 56 13.29 -3.88 -29.92
CA SER A 56 13.88 -2.73 -29.22
C SER A 56 13.52 -2.79 -27.74
N PHE A 57 14.43 -2.34 -26.86
CA PHE A 57 14.19 -2.26 -25.42
C PHE A 57 12.94 -1.43 -25.08
N SER A 58 12.65 -0.39 -25.86
CA SER A 58 11.42 0.41 -25.74
C SER A 58 10.16 -0.40 -26.03
N ASN A 59 10.16 -1.23 -27.07
CA ASN A 59 9.02 -2.08 -27.42
C ASN A 59 8.83 -3.22 -26.41
N ALA A 60 9.93 -3.77 -25.87
CA ALA A 60 9.89 -4.78 -24.83
C ALA A 60 9.33 -4.24 -23.50
N LEU A 61 9.69 -3.00 -23.11
CA LEU A 61 9.17 -2.39 -21.90
C LEU A 61 7.69 -1.97 -22.04
N ALA A 62 7.31 -1.43 -23.21
CA ALA A 62 5.92 -1.06 -23.49
C ALA A 62 4.99 -2.29 -23.54
N SER A 63 5.45 -3.39 -24.16
CA SER A 63 4.70 -4.66 -24.15
C SER A 63 4.67 -5.31 -22.76
N ALA A 64 5.74 -5.20 -21.97
CA ALA A 64 5.74 -5.64 -20.57
C ALA A 64 4.72 -4.87 -19.73
N ALA A 65 4.53 -3.57 -19.98
CA ALA A 65 3.54 -2.73 -19.30
C ALA A 65 2.08 -3.14 -19.58
N GLN A 66 1.82 -3.71 -20.77
CA GLN A 66 0.53 -4.27 -21.20
C GLN A 66 0.37 -5.74 -20.84
N SER A 67 1.46 -6.43 -20.50
CA SER A 67 1.39 -7.85 -20.17
C SER A 67 0.73 -8.10 -18.81
N HIS A 68 0.03 -9.23 -18.70
CA HIS A 68 -0.52 -9.74 -17.44
C HIS A 68 0.54 -9.81 -16.30
N ILE A 69 1.83 -9.87 -16.66
CA ILE A 69 2.97 -9.90 -15.73
C ILE A 69 3.04 -8.63 -14.87
N PHE A 70 2.53 -7.49 -15.34
CA PHE A 70 2.54 -6.23 -14.57
C PHE A 70 1.32 -6.05 -13.66
N VAL A 71 0.18 -6.64 -14.03
CA VAL A 71 -1.10 -6.53 -13.33
C VAL A 71 -1.20 -7.53 -12.17
N ILE A 72 -0.68 -8.75 -12.35
CA ILE A 72 -0.74 -9.82 -11.33
C ILE A 72 -0.03 -9.42 -10.01
N PRO A 73 1.22 -8.91 -10.01
CA PRO A 73 1.89 -8.51 -8.78
C PRO A 73 1.15 -7.43 -8.02
N MET A 74 0.50 -6.51 -8.75
CA MET A 74 -0.31 -5.44 -8.16
C MET A 74 -1.55 -5.99 -7.46
N GLY A 75 -2.29 -6.89 -8.10
CA GLY A 75 -3.47 -7.52 -7.47
C GLY A 75 -3.12 -8.39 -6.26
N VAL A 76 -1.98 -9.09 -6.31
CA VAL A 76 -1.45 -9.82 -5.14
C VAL A 76 -1.09 -8.83 -4.03
N PHE A 77 -0.43 -7.73 -4.36
CA PHE A 77 -0.10 -6.68 -3.39
C PHE A 77 -1.35 -6.08 -2.75
N ASP A 78 -2.39 -5.76 -3.51
CA ASP A 78 -3.68 -5.26 -3.01
C ASP A 78 -4.33 -6.25 -2.03
N THR A 79 -4.27 -7.55 -2.33
CA THR A 79 -4.79 -8.61 -1.44
C THR A 79 -4.03 -8.64 -0.11
N VAL A 80 -2.70 -8.54 -0.17
CA VAL A 80 -1.86 -8.48 1.05
C VAL A 80 -2.13 -7.20 1.83
N MET A 81 -2.30 -6.05 1.16
CA MET A 81 -2.66 -4.77 1.79
C MET A 81 -3.98 -4.89 2.59
N ILE A 82 -5.02 -5.51 2.03
CA ILE A 82 -6.29 -5.74 2.75
C ILE A 82 -6.08 -6.60 4.00
N CYS A 83 -5.33 -7.71 3.88
CA CYS A 83 -5.02 -8.58 5.01
C CYS A 83 -4.25 -7.83 6.12
N MET A 84 -3.33 -6.96 5.75
CA MET A 84 -2.53 -6.18 6.69
C MET A 84 -3.32 -5.04 7.33
N ALA A 85 -4.21 -4.38 6.58
CA ALA A 85 -5.15 -3.41 7.12
C ALA A 85 -6.08 -4.05 8.18
N TYR A 86 -6.60 -5.25 7.91
CA TYR A 86 -7.37 -6.01 8.89
C TYR A 86 -6.55 -6.40 10.12
N THR A 87 -5.29 -6.83 9.92
CA THR A 87 -4.38 -7.19 11.00
C THR A 87 -4.09 -6.00 11.90
N LEU A 88 -3.91 -4.80 11.34
CA LEU A 88 -3.73 -3.56 12.09
C LEU A 88 -5.00 -3.18 12.85
N ALA A 89 -6.18 -3.25 12.23
CA ALA A 89 -7.46 -2.97 12.89
C ALA A 89 -7.67 -3.85 14.13
N ARG A 90 -7.35 -5.15 14.00
CA ARG A 90 -7.40 -6.11 15.11
C ARG A 90 -6.30 -5.84 16.14
N GLY A 91 -5.10 -5.47 15.71
CA GLY A 91 -3.99 -5.10 16.58
C GLY A 91 -4.33 -3.92 17.49
N ILE A 92 -4.97 -2.89 16.94
CA ILE A 92 -5.43 -1.71 17.70
C ILE A 92 -6.54 -2.10 18.68
N SER A 93 -7.51 -2.92 18.25
CA SER A 93 -8.69 -3.27 19.07
C SER A 93 -8.34 -4.23 20.22
N CYS A 94 -7.36 -5.13 20.02
CA CYS A 94 -6.89 -6.07 21.03
C CYS A 94 -5.66 -5.58 21.81
N PHE A 95 -5.16 -4.36 21.55
CA PHE A 95 -3.92 -3.84 22.11
C PHE A 95 -2.72 -4.79 21.94
N ASP A 96 -2.66 -5.47 20.79
CA ASP A 96 -1.67 -6.49 20.50
C ASP A 96 -0.45 -5.88 19.79
N ARG A 97 0.66 -5.77 20.52
CA ARG A 97 1.92 -5.22 20.03
C ARG A 97 2.50 -6.02 18.87
N GLU A 98 2.32 -7.34 18.83
CA GLU A 98 2.91 -8.18 17.79
C GLU A 98 2.27 -7.87 16.44
N LYS A 99 0.95 -7.68 16.42
CA LYS A 99 0.20 -7.30 15.20
C LYS A 99 0.60 -5.92 14.69
N VAL A 100 0.78 -4.94 15.58
CA VAL A 100 1.24 -3.60 15.20
C VAL A 100 2.69 -3.65 14.69
N HIS A 101 3.55 -4.46 15.29
CA HIS A 101 4.93 -4.62 14.83
C HIS A 101 4.99 -5.30 13.45
N LEU A 102 4.18 -6.34 13.23
CA LEU A 102 4.05 -7.01 11.94
C LEU A 102 3.63 -6.01 10.85
N HIS A 103 2.62 -5.19 11.12
CA HIS A 103 2.17 -4.18 10.17
C HIS A 103 3.24 -3.10 9.92
N LEU A 104 4.00 -2.69 10.94
CA LEU A 104 5.12 -1.76 10.77
C LEU A 104 6.22 -2.33 9.85
N VAL A 105 6.58 -3.59 10.01
CA VAL A 105 7.55 -4.26 9.11
C VAL A 105 7.01 -4.31 7.69
N PHE A 106 5.72 -4.60 7.54
CA PHE A 106 5.06 -4.56 6.26
C PHE A 106 5.05 -3.17 5.61
N SER A 107 4.82 -2.09 6.36
CA SER A 107 4.88 -0.72 5.82
C SER A 107 6.25 -0.40 5.18
N TYR A 108 7.35 -0.91 5.74
CA TYR A 108 8.68 -0.79 5.11
C TYR A 108 8.78 -1.56 3.78
N ILE A 109 8.29 -2.80 3.75
CA ILE A 109 8.30 -3.63 2.54
C ILE A 109 7.38 -3.00 1.46
N ALA A 110 6.21 -2.53 1.86
CA ALA A 110 5.24 -1.86 1.01
C ALA A 110 5.81 -0.56 0.43
N LEU A 111 6.60 0.20 1.20
CA LEU A 111 7.29 1.39 0.70
C LEU A 111 8.29 1.03 -0.40
N ILE A 112 9.13 0.01 -0.18
CA ILE A 112 10.10 -0.45 -1.19
C ILE A 112 9.37 -0.90 -2.46
N PHE A 113 8.30 -1.69 -2.32
CA PHE A 113 7.49 -2.15 -3.43
C PHE A 113 6.90 -0.98 -4.24
N ASN A 114 6.27 -0.01 -3.57
CA ASN A 114 5.66 1.15 -4.23
C ASN A 114 6.69 2.05 -4.92
N VAL A 115 7.88 2.22 -4.35
CA VAL A 115 8.96 2.99 -4.98
C VAL A 115 9.46 2.27 -6.23
N VAL A 116 9.76 0.97 -6.15
CA VAL A 116 10.24 0.20 -7.30
C VAL A 116 9.19 0.17 -8.41
N TYR A 117 7.92 -0.07 -8.06
CA TYR A 117 6.83 -0.10 -9.02
C TYR A 117 6.56 1.28 -9.64
N GLY A 118 6.63 2.35 -8.84
CA GLY A 118 6.54 3.73 -9.31
C GLY A 118 7.66 4.11 -10.28
N MET A 119 8.90 3.68 -10.02
CA MET A 119 10.03 3.87 -10.93
C MET A 119 9.79 3.20 -12.28
N PHE A 120 9.23 1.98 -12.28
CA PHE A 120 8.86 1.28 -13.49
C PHE A 120 7.76 2.01 -14.27
N CYS A 121 6.72 2.50 -13.57
CA CYS A 121 5.67 3.32 -14.19
C CYS A 121 6.22 4.60 -14.81
N ALA A 122 7.13 5.30 -14.12
CA ALA A 122 7.77 6.50 -14.63
C ALA A 122 8.62 6.20 -15.88
N ALA A 123 9.37 5.09 -15.88
CA ALA A 123 10.16 4.68 -17.04
C ALA A 123 9.27 4.42 -18.27
N ILE A 124 8.12 3.77 -18.10
CA ILE A 124 7.15 3.56 -19.19
C ILE A 124 6.64 4.91 -19.72
N ILE A 125 6.26 5.83 -18.84
CA ILE A 125 5.74 7.15 -19.25
C ILE A 125 6.81 7.92 -20.05
N ILE A 126 8.06 7.93 -19.59
CA ILE A 126 9.17 8.62 -20.27
C ILE A 126 9.38 8.04 -21.67
N ILE A 127 9.34 6.71 -21.83
CA ILE A 127 9.57 6.05 -23.10
C ILE A 127 8.39 6.23 -24.07
N THR A 128 7.15 6.18 -23.58
CA THR A 128 5.94 6.30 -24.41
C THR A 128 5.49 7.76 -24.61
N PHE A 129 6.21 8.73 -24.04
CA PHE A 129 5.83 10.15 -24.07
C PHE A 129 5.64 10.71 -25.50
N ALA A 130 6.37 10.18 -26.47
CA ALA A 130 6.35 10.67 -27.85
C ALA A 130 5.08 10.27 -28.64
N ASP A 131 4.46 9.14 -28.32
CA ASP A 131 3.38 8.58 -29.14
C ASP A 131 2.00 8.82 -28.52
N HIS A 132 1.80 8.57 -27.22
CA HIS A 132 0.51 8.82 -26.55
C HIS A 132 0.65 9.03 -25.03
N LEU A 133 -0.10 9.98 -24.49
CA LEU A 133 -0.26 10.16 -23.04
C LEU A 133 -1.06 8.99 -22.44
N ASN A 134 -0.36 8.02 -21.85
CA ASN A 134 -0.96 6.89 -21.14
C ASN A 134 -1.58 7.34 -19.80
N VAL A 135 -2.80 7.88 -19.85
CA VAL A 135 -3.56 8.36 -18.68
C VAL A 135 -3.59 7.31 -17.55
N LYS A 136 -3.75 6.03 -17.89
CA LYS A 136 -3.75 4.91 -16.93
C LYS A 136 -2.41 4.76 -16.20
N ALA A 137 -1.29 4.99 -16.88
CA ALA A 137 0.04 4.92 -16.27
C ALA A 137 0.29 6.14 -15.37
N ILE A 138 -0.20 7.32 -15.77
CA ILE A 138 -0.12 8.55 -14.97
C ILE A 138 -0.91 8.40 -13.67
N ILE A 139 -2.16 7.92 -13.75
CA ILE A 139 -2.98 7.66 -12.56
C ILE A 139 -2.27 6.69 -11.61
N LEU A 140 -1.70 5.60 -12.15
CA LEU A 140 -0.97 4.61 -11.36
C LEU A 140 0.28 5.21 -10.70
N LEU A 141 1.04 6.03 -11.44
CA LEU A 141 2.22 6.73 -10.90
C LEU A 141 1.82 7.68 -9.77
N THR A 142 0.79 8.51 -9.96
CA THR A 142 0.28 9.39 -8.91
C THR A 142 -0.16 8.59 -7.68
N CYS A 143 -0.85 7.47 -7.89
CA CYS A 143 -1.28 6.57 -6.82
C CYS A 143 -0.08 5.99 -6.05
N CYS A 144 0.95 5.49 -6.74
CA CYS A 144 2.17 4.96 -6.12
C CYS A 144 2.94 6.04 -5.34
N THR A 145 3.01 7.26 -5.86
CA THR A 145 3.65 8.38 -5.13
C THR A 145 2.88 8.71 -3.86
N PHE A 146 1.55 8.87 -3.94
CA PHE A 146 0.72 9.14 -2.78
C PHE A 146 0.83 8.02 -1.73
N GLN A 147 0.81 6.77 -2.18
CA GLN A 147 0.98 5.62 -1.30
C GLN A 147 2.36 5.57 -0.64
N SER A 148 3.41 5.98 -1.34
CA SER A 148 4.75 6.04 -0.75
C SER A 148 4.82 7.10 0.37
N LEU A 149 4.17 8.25 0.19
CA LEU A 149 4.05 9.26 1.24
C LEU A 149 3.21 8.77 2.41
N SER A 150 2.07 8.10 2.14
CA SER A 150 1.21 7.56 3.19
C SER A 150 1.93 6.50 4.03
N GLN A 151 2.72 5.62 3.39
CA GLN A 151 3.53 4.60 4.07
C GLN A 151 4.66 5.20 4.90
N PHE A 152 5.32 6.26 4.41
CA PHE A 152 6.32 6.98 5.19
C PHE A 152 5.72 7.58 6.48
N TRP A 153 4.54 8.21 6.35
CA TRP A 153 3.80 8.73 7.49
C TRP A 153 3.32 7.61 8.44
N ALA A 154 2.82 6.50 7.88
CA ALA A 154 2.38 5.34 8.64
C ALA A 154 3.49 4.78 9.54
N ILE A 155 4.72 4.68 9.02
CA ILE A 155 5.88 4.21 9.80
C ILE A 155 6.11 5.09 11.04
N SER A 156 6.02 6.42 10.91
CA SER A 156 6.17 7.34 12.05
C SER A 156 5.10 7.09 13.12
N ILE A 157 3.83 7.01 12.72
CA ILE A 157 2.69 6.80 13.63
C ILE A 157 2.74 5.43 14.29
N LEU A 158 3.04 4.37 13.53
CA LEU A 158 3.13 3.00 14.04
C LEU A 158 4.29 2.82 15.02
N LYS A 159 5.40 3.55 14.82
CA LYS A 159 6.50 3.57 15.78
C LYS A 159 6.08 4.18 17.11
N SER A 160 5.39 5.33 17.07
CA SER A 160 4.80 5.94 18.26
C SER A 160 3.75 5.04 18.93
N CYS A 161 2.93 4.34 18.14
CA CYS A 161 1.94 3.39 18.64
C CYS A 161 2.60 2.22 19.39
N LYS A 162 3.65 1.65 18.82
CA LYS A 162 4.42 0.57 19.44
C LYS A 162 5.06 1.00 20.77
N ASP A 163 5.64 2.19 20.81
CA ASP A 163 6.29 2.72 22.01
C ASP A 163 5.25 3.04 23.11
N TYR A 164 4.07 3.53 22.71
CA TYR A 164 2.93 3.72 23.61
C TYR A 164 2.44 2.39 24.22
N PHE A 165 2.32 1.32 23.43
CA PHE A 165 1.91 0.00 23.95
C PHE A 165 2.93 -0.60 24.91
N LEU A 166 4.24 -0.36 24.70
CA LEU A 166 5.27 -0.77 25.63
C LEU A 166 5.09 -0.07 26.99
N LEU A 167 4.86 1.24 26.97
CA LEU A 167 4.68 2.06 28.17
C LEU A 167 3.39 1.66 28.92
N LEU A 168 2.31 1.38 28.19
CA LEU A 168 1.06 0.91 28.76
C LEU A 168 1.26 -0.43 29.51
N ARG A 169 1.98 -1.38 28.89
CA ARG A 169 2.28 -2.67 29.50
C ARG A 169 3.10 -2.51 30.79
N THR A 170 4.13 -1.67 30.79
CA THR A 170 4.92 -1.44 32.00
C THR A 170 4.09 -0.82 33.11
N LEU A 171 3.22 0.16 32.80
CA LEU A 171 2.33 0.76 33.80
C LEU A 171 1.35 -0.26 34.41
N VAL A 172 0.80 -1.16 33.59
CA VAL A 172 -0.09 -2.23 34.07
C VAL A 172 0.66 -3.18 35.00
N THR A 173 1.87 -3.62 34.62
CA THR A 173 2.68 -4.50 35.47
C THR A 173 3.04 -3.85 36.81
N MET A 174 3.45 -2.58 36.80
CA MET A 174 3.72 -1.83 38.03
C MET A 174 2.46 -1.70 38.91
N ALA A 175 1.29 -1.50 38.31
CA ALA A 175 0.03 -1.39 39.05
C ALA A 175 -0.42 -2.73 39.65
N GLU A 176 -0.14 -3.85 38.97
CA GLU A 176 -0.40 -5.20 39.48
C GLU A 176 0.51 -5.53 40.67
N GLU A 177 1.78 -5.12 40.63
CA GLU A 177 2.75 -5.32 41.72
C GLU A 177 2.47 -4.45 42.95
N ILE A 178 1.81 -3.30 42.79
CA ILE A 178 1.45 -2.39 43.89
C ILE A 178 0.16 -2.83 44.62
N LYS A 179 -0.55 -3.83 44.12
CA LYS A 179 -1.79 -4.31 44.75
C LYS A 179 -1.42 -5.16 46.00
N PRO A 180 -1.76 -4.71 47.22
CA PRO A 180 -1.39 -5.38 48.47
C PRO A 180 -2.11 -6.71 48.69
#